data_AF-A0A920T7M0-F1
#
_entry.id   AF-A0A920T7M0-F1
#
_cell.length_a   1.000
_cell.length_b   1.000
_cell.length_c   1.000
_cell.angle_alpha   90.00
_cell.angle_beta   90.00
_cell.angle_gamma   90.00
#
_symmetry.space_group_name_H-M   'P 1'
#
loop_
_entity.id
_entity.type
_entity.pdbx_description
1 polymer ?
#
loop_
_entity_poly.entity_id
_entity_poly.type
_entity_poly.pdbx_seq_one_letter_code
_entity_poly.pdbx_strand_id
1 'polypeptide(L)'
;MTNSDRTPQETTHRVDSKHDVSASRGRKKVERRRHIDPTTCERDYDHQEIEFMTAMDDYKRRSGRQFPTWSEVLEVMRSLGYRQVAAPSEITL
;
A
#
# COMPACT_ATOMS: atom_id res chain seq x y z
N MET A 1 23.91 -28.01 -67.67
CA MET A 1 24.88 -26.90 -67.47
C MET A 1 24.41 -25.80 -68.42
N THR A 2 23.71 -24.75 -68.02
CA THR A 2 23.99 -23.73 -66.99
C THR A 2 22.66 -23.09 -66.53
N ASN A 3 22.52 -22.83 -65.23
CA ASN A 3 21.38 -22.11 -64.66
C ASN A 3 21.78 -20.64 -64.44
N SER A 4 21.00 -19.71 -64.99
CA SER A 4 20.95 -18.28 -64.69
C SER A 4 19.59 -17.83 -65.25
N ASP A 5 18.71 -17.09 -64.58
CA ASP A 5 18.86 -16.08 -63.54
C ASP A 5 17.43 -15.78 -63.00
N ARG A 6 17.38 -15.07 -61.87
CA ARG A 6 16.26 -14.22 -61.36
C ARG A 6 15.41 -14.69 -60.18
N THR A 7 15.93 -14.26 -59.03
CA THR A 7 15.31 -13.34 -58.05
C THR A 7 14.43 -13.95 -56.94
N PRO A 8 14.84 -13.76 -55.66
CA PRO A 8 14.09 -14.17 -54.47
C PRO A 8 13.17 -13.06 -53.97
N GLN A 9 11.93 -13.41 -53.59
CA GLN A 9 11.02 -12.50 -52.87
C GLN A 9 10.31 -13.26 -51.73
N GLU A 10 10.72 -12.85 -50.54
CA GLU A 10 10.21 -12.99 -49.18
C GLU A 10 8.67 -12.99 -49.02
N THR A 11 8.14 -13.89 -48.18
CA THR A 11 7.04 -13.55 -47.26
C THR A 11 6.94 -14.54 -46.09
N THR A 12 7.55 -14.13 -44.97
CA THR A 12 7.08 -14.25 -43.59
C THR A 12 6.61 -15.62 -43.05
N HIS A 13 7.52 -16.33 -42.41
CA HIS A 13 7.17 -17.23 -41.31
C HIS A 13 8.18 -17.09 -40.15
N ARG A 14 7.60 -16.91 -38.95
CA ARG A 14 8.02 -17.37 -37.61
C ARG A 14 8.17 -16.27 -36.56
N VAL A 15 7.27 -16.42 -35.60
CA VAL A 15 7.15 -15.78 -34.28
C VAL A 15 8.41 -16.08 -33.47
N ASP A 16 9.00 -15.08 -32.81
CA ASP A 16 9.91 -15.32 -31.70
C ASP A 16 9.65 -14.33 -30.56
N SER A 17 9.15 -14.87 -29.46
CA SER A 17 8.86 -14.19 -28.21
C SER A 17 10.14 -14.06 -27.40
N LYS A 18 10.62 -12.82 -27.23
CA LYS A 18 11.83 -12.54 -26.46
C LYS A 18 11.47 -11.97 -25.09
N HIS A 19 11.38 -12.84 -24.09
CA HIS A 19 11.37 -12.45 -22.67
C HIS A 19 12.71 -12.88 -22.06
N ASP A 20 13.58 -11.90 -21.85
CA ASP A 20 14.93 -12.05 -21.31
C ASP A 20 14.88 -12.36 -19.81
N VAL A 21 15.51 -13.48 -19.44
CA VAL A 21 15.77 -13.91 -18.07
C VAL A 21 17.19 -13.47 -17.75
N SER A 22 17.37 -12.54 -16.81
CA SER A 22 18.70 -12.32 -16.24
C SER A 22 18.73 -11.81 -14.81
N ALA A 23 19.66 -12.43 -14.08
CA ALA A 23 20.36 -11.96 -12.89
C ALA A 23 19.70 -12.14 -11.52
N SER A 24 19.72 -13.39 -11.07
CA SER A 24 19.99 -13.74 -9.67
C SER A 24 21.33 -13.13 -9.20
N ARG A 25 21.27 -12.03 -8.45
CA ARG A 25 22.38 -11.58 -7.59
C ARG A 25 21.89 -11.60 -6.14
N GLY A 26 22.61 -12.36 -5.32
CA GLY A 26 22.30 -12.64 -3.92
C GLY A 26 21.94 -11.39 -3.12
N ARG A 27 20.65 -11.20 -2.89
CA ARG A 27 20.14 -10.23 -1.94
C ARG A 27 20.28 -10.88 -0.57
N LYS A 28 21.33 -10.51 0.17
CA LYS A 28 21.44 -10.80 1.61
C LYS A 28 20.06 -10.53 2.21
N LYS A 29 19.46 -11.54 2.83
CA LYS A 29 18.18 -11.43 3.55
C LYS A 29 18.41 -10.49 4.72
N VAL A 30 18.33 -9.19 4.44
CA VAL A 30 18.20 -8.16 5.45
C VAL A 30 16.89 -8.50 6.12
N GLU A 31 16.98 -9.02 7.35
CA GLU A 31 15.86 -9.15 8.30
C GLU A 31 14.98 -7.93 8.07
N ARG A 32 13.79 -8.14 7.49
CA ARG A 32 12.91 -7.04 7.10
C ARG A 32 12.70 -6.24 8.37
N ARG A 33 13.34 -5.06 8.46
CA ARG A 33 13.12 -4.09 9.54
C ARG A 33 11.63 -4.11 9.77
N ARG A 34 11.24 -4.48 10.99
CA ARG A 34 9.86 -4.79 11.37
C ARG A 34 8.94 -3.80 10.68
N HIS A 35 7.86 -4.30 10.08
CA HIS A 35 6.81 -3.48 9.50
C HIS A 35 6.21 -2.68 10.65
N ILE A 36 6.81 -1.54 10.95
CA ILE A 36 6.29 -0.55 11.88
C ILE A 36 5.83 0.56 10.95
N ASP A 37 4.52 0.82 10.96
CA ASP A 37 3.97 1.95 10.25
C ASP A 37 4.63 3.22 10.82
N PRO A 38 5.11 4.17 9.98
CA PRO A 38 5.73 5.41 10.47
C PRO A 38 4.79 6.27 11.33
N THR A 39 3.49 5.94 11.41
CA THR A 39 2.52 6.54 12.33
C THR A 39 2.39 5.81 13.67
N THR A 40 2.87 4.58 13.77
CA THR A 40 2.96 3.84 15.04
C THR A 40 4.40 3.87 15.55
N CYS A 41 4.83 5.05 15.98
CA CYS A 41 6.03 5.15 16.81
C CYS A 41 5.80 4.30 18.07
N GLU A 42 6.65 3.31 18.33
CA GLU A 42 6.55 2.39 19.48
C GLU A 42 6.47 3.18 20.81
N ARG A 43 5.25 3.51 21.22
CA ARG A 43 4.85 4.02 22.52
C ARG A 43 3.99 2.95 23.17
N ASP A 44 4.05 2.86 24.49
CA ASP A 44 3.07 2.10 25.26
C ASP A 44 1.72 2.79 25.11
N TYR A 45 0.96 2.39 24.08
CA TYR A 45 -0.37 2.89 23.82
C TYR A 45 -1.33 2.37 24.88
N ASP A 46 -2.17 3.26 25.42
CA ASP A 46 -3.26 2.83 26.28
C ASP A 46 -4.31 2.05 25.47
N HIS A 47 -5.14 1.27 26.15
CA HIS A 47 -6.19 0.48 25.52
C HIS A 47 -7.11 1.32 24.63
N GLN A 48 -7.43 2.54 25.07
CA GLN A 48 -8.28 3.48 24.31
C GLN A 48 -7.63 3.91 23.00
N GLU A 49 -6.31 4.12 22.99
CA GLU A 49 -5.57 4.50 21.79
C GLU A 49 -5.54 3.34 20.78
N ILE A 50 -5.33 2.11 21.26
CA ILE A 50 -5.34 0.90 20.44
C ILE A 50 -6.71 0.67 19.80
N GLU A 51 -7.79 0.82 20.58
CA GLU A 51 -9.15 0.71 20.09
C GLU A 51 -9.47 1.76 19.02
N PHE A 52 -9.04 3.00 19.25
CA PHE A 52 -9.18 4.08 18.27
C PHE A 52 -8.41 3.80 16.98
N MET A 53 -7.15 3.37 17.07
CA MET A 53 -6.34 3.00 15.88
C MET A 53 -7.00 1.88 15.07
N THR A 54 -7.53 0.86 15.75
CA THR A 54 -8.23 -0.26 15.10
C THR A 54 -9.49 0.21 14.38
N ALA A 55 -10.32 1.03 15.04
CA ALA A 55 -11.53 1.57 14.42
C ALA A 55 -11.23 2.50 13.22
N MET A 56 -10.13 3.24 13.29
CA MET A 56 -9.65 4.09 12.19
C MET A 56 -9.14 3.28 10.99
N ASP A 57 -8.43 2.17 11.22
CA ASP A 57 -8.01 1.25 10.15
C ASP A 57 -9.23 0.63 9.44
N ASP A 58 -10.20 0.18 10.21
CA ASP A 58 -11.47 -0.33 9.72
C ASP A 58 -12.26 0.72 8.92
N TYR A 59 -12.28 1.98 9.38
CA TYR A 59 -12.88 3.09 8.64
C TYR A 59 -12.18 3.31 7.29
N LYS A 60 -10.85 3.32 7.26
CA LYS A 60 -10.06 3.49 6.03
C LYS A 60 -10.34 2.38 5.01
N ARG A 61 -10.44 1.13 5.48
CA ARG A 61 -10.79 -0.02 4.63
C ARG A 61 -12.18 0.07 4.04
N ARG A 62 -13.17 0.51 4.83
CA ARG A 62 -14.57 0.65 4.38
C ARG A 62 -14.79 1.85 3.46
N SER A 63 -14.15 2.98 3.76
CA SER A 63 -14.29 4.23 3.00
C SER A 63 -13.45 4.27 1.72
N GLY A 64 -12.45 3.38 1.59
CA GLY A 64 -11.53 3.37 0.44
C GLY A 64 -10.57 4.56 0.40
N ARG A 65 -10.44 5.31 1.50
CA ARG A 65 -9.60 6.51 1.59
C ARG A 65 -8.47 6.28 2.59
N GLN A 66 -7.24 6.60 2.20
CA GLN A 66 -6.09 6.51 3.10
C GLN A 66 -6.12 7.58 4.20
N PHE A 67 -6.73 8.75 3.90
CA PHE A 67 -6.80 9.90 4.79
C PHE A 67 -8.25 10.32 5.03
N PRO A 68 -8.79 10.00 6.22
CA PRO A 68 -10.09 10.47 6.62
C PRO A 68 -10.09 11.99 6.89
N THR A 69 -11.24 12.62 6.73
CA THR A 69 -11.47 14.02 7.13
C THR A 69 -11.71 14.12 8.63
N TRP A 70 -11.57 15.31 9.22
CA TRP A 70 -11.88 15.52 10.64
C TRP A 70 -13.34 15.20 10.99
N SER A 71 -14.28 15.43 10.07
CA SER A 71 -15.69 15.05 10.26
C SER A 71 -15.86 13.53 10.37
N GLU A 72 -15.11 12.77 9.58
CA GLU A 72 -15.13 11.30 9.59
C GLU A 72 -14.45 10.75 10.85
N VAL A 73 -13.34 11.37 11.28
CA VAL A 73 -12.69 11.02 12.55
C VAL A 73 -13.66 11.17 13.73
N LEU A 74 -14.44 12.26 13.77
CA LEU A 74 -15.46 12.46 14.80
C LEU A 74 -16.58 11.41 14.73
N GLU A 75 -16.90 10.89 13.53
CA GLU A 75 -17.87 9.82 13.37
C GLU A 75 -17.36 8.50 13.96
N VAL A 76 -16.11 8.15 13.69
CA VAL A 76 -15.46 6.96 14.28
C VAL A 76 -15.38 7.07 15.80
N MET A 77 -15.03 8.25 16.32
CA MET A 77 -15.03 8.49 17.77
C MET A 77 -16.42 8.29 18.39
N ARG A 78 -17.48 8.76 17.73
CA ARG A 78 -18.86 8.53 18.18
C ARG A 78 -19.29 7.06 18.09
N SER A 79 -18.84 6.32 17.08
CA SER A 79 -19.20 4.89 16.93
C SER A 79 -18.54 4.00 17.99
N LEU A 80 -17.36 4.40 18.48
CA LEU A 80 -16.71 3.81 19.66
C LEU A 80 -17.44 4.12 20.98
N GLY A 81 -18.46 4.99 20.95
CA GLY A 81 -19.26 5.33 22.12
C GLY A 81 -18.76 6.53 22.92
N TYR A 82 -17.72 7.22 22.47
CA TYR A 82 -17.29 8.47 23.09
C TYR A 82 -18.37 9.55 22.95
N ARG A 83 -18.65 10.25 24.06
CA ARG A 83 -19.62 11.35 24.12
C ARG A 83 -19.02 12.51 24.89
N GLN A 84 -19.40 13.73 24.48
CA GLN A 84 -19.04 14.93 25.22
C GLN A 84 -19.88 15.02 26.49
N VAL A 85 -19.23 14.89 27.65
CA VAL A 85 -19.88 14.93 28.98
C VAL A 85 -19.55 16.20 29.77
N ALA A 86 -18.66 17.04 29.25
CA ALA A 86 -18.21 18.26 29.89
C ALA A 86 -18.10 19.42 28.88
N ALA A 87 -18.08 20.64 29.41
CA ALA A 87 -17.75 21.83 28.63
C ALA A 87 -16.31 21.71 28.07
N PRO A 88 -16.02 22.33 26.90
CA PRO A 88 -14.68 22.31 26.34
C PRO A 88 -13.67 22.90 27.32
N SER A 89 -12.58 22.18 27.58
CA SER A 89 -11.42 22.68 28.31
C SER A 89 -10.41 23.29 27.33
N GLU A 90 -9.66 24.29 27.77
CA GLU A 90 -8.57 24.85 26.98
C GLU A 90 -7.48 23.79 26.73
N ILE A 91 -6.93 23.76 25.51
CA ILE A 91 -5.80 22.90 25.16
C ILE A 91 -4.53 23.61 25.64
N THR A 92 -3.95 23.16 26.75
CA THR A 92 -2.63 23.61 27.20
C THR A 92 -1.56 22.77 26.51
N LEU A 93 -0.58 23.44 25.87
CA LEU A 93 0.55 22.83 25.16
C LEU A 93 1.82 22.85 26.02
#